data_AF-A0A0M2PZP3-F1
#
_entry.id   AF-A0A0M2PZP3-F1
#
_cell.length_a   1.000
_cell.length_b   1.000
_cell.length_c   1.000
_cell.angle_alpha   90.00
_cell.angle_beta   90.00
_cell.angle_gamma   90.00
#
_symmetry.space_group_name_H-M   'P 1'
#
loop_
_entity.id
_entity.type
_entity.pdbx_description
1 polymer ?
#
loop_
_entity_poly.entity_id
_entity_poly.type
_entity_poly.pdbx_seq_one_letter_code
_entity_poly.pdbx_strand_id
1 'polypeptide(L)' 'MHTTPSHWTVEQIAAQFTGKNTKKKLAAIVENLERLEWFGLVIAETHGNQTIWHHTESTKTA' A
#
# COMPACT_ATOMS: atom_id res chain seq x y z
N MET A 1 -17.23 12.23 -6.11
CA MET A 1 -15.79 12.16 -6.47
C MET A 1 -15.14 11.14 -5.55
N HIS A 2 -14.68 10.00 -6.07
CA HIS A 2 -13.81 9.11 -5.31
C HIS A 2 -12.42 9.75 -5.29
N THR A 3 -12.06 10.42 -4.20
CA THR A 3 -10.68 10.83 -3.97
C THR A 3 -9.93 9.59 -3.52
N THR A 4 -9.15 8.98 -4.41
CA THR A 4 -8.20 7.94 -4.01
C THR A 4 -7.28 8.57 -2.97
N PRO A 5 -7.22 8.04 -1.73
CA PRO A 5 -6.28 8.53 -0.73
C PRO A 5 -4.86 8.48 -1.32
N SER A 6 -4.01 9.45 -1.04
CA SER A 6 -2.60 9.40 -1.47
C SER A 6 -1.80 8.32 -0.72
N HIS A 7 -2.31 7.88 0.44
CA HIS A 7 -1.69 6.89 1.30
C HIS A 7 -2.70 5.81 1.69
N TRP A 8 -2.24 4.57 1.84
CA TRP A 8 -3.07 3.41 2.11
C TRP A 8 -2.51 2.52 3.20
N THR A 9 -3.40 1.97 4.02
CA THR A 9 -3.07 0.87 4.92
C THR A 9 -3.26 -0.47 4.21
N VAL A 10 -2.66 -1.54 4.74
CA VAL A 10 -2.83 -2.91 4.21
C VAL A 10 -4.30 -3.32 4.20
N GLU A 11 -5.09 -2.92 5.20
CA GLU A 11 -6.51 -3.21 5.29
C GLU A 11 -7.31 -2.49 4.21
N GLN A 12 -6.97 -1.22 3.91
CA GLN A 12 -7.63 -0.45 2.86
C GLN A 12 -7.34 -1.03 1.46
N ILE A 13 -6.10 -1.51 1.25
CA ILE A 13 -5.73 -2.23 0.04
C ILE A 13 -6.50 -3.56 -0.04
N ALA A 14 -6.54 -4.32 1.06
CA ALA A 14 -7.24 -5.61 1.11
C ALA A 14 -8.73 -5.48 0.83
N ALA A 15 -9.36 -4.38 1.24
CA ALA A 15 -10.77 -4.07 0.99
C ALA A 15 -11.11 -3.86 -0.50
N GLN A 16 -10.13 -3.63 -1.37
CA GLN A 16 -10.34 -3.56 -2.82
C GLN A 16 -10.52 -4.92 -3.49
N PHE A 17 -10.14 -6.02 -2.81
CA PHE A 17 -10.26 -7.38 -3.33
C PHE A 17 -11.48 -8.08 -2.75
N THR A 18 -12.15 -8.91 -3.56
CA THR A 18 -13.26 -9.75 -3.10
C THR A 18 -12.83 -10.78 -2.06
N GLY A 19 -13.75 -11.20 -1.19
CA GLY A 19 -13.52 -12.25 -0.18
C GLY A 19 -13.07 -11.73 1.19
N LYS A 20 -12.84 -12.66 2.13
CA LYS A 20 -12.52 -12.31 3.53
C LYS A 20 -11.07 -11.84 3.69
N ASN A 21 -10.87 -10.82 4.54
CA ASN A 21 -9.54 -10.36 4.95
C ASN A 21 -8.95 -11.30 6.00
N THR A 22 -8.40 -12.43 5.53
CA THR A 22 -7.69 -13.39 6.39
C THR A 22 -6.28 -12.88 6.72
N LYS A 23 -5.69 -13.35 7.84
CA LYS A 23 -4.30 -13.04 8.19
C LYS A 23 -3.32 -13.38 7.05
N LYS A 24 -3.54 -14.50 6.36
CA LYS A 24 -2.74 -14.93 5.20
C LYS A 24 -2.83 -13.92 4.04
N LYS A 25 -4.01 -13.39 3.76
CA LYS A 25 -4.21 -12.37 2.71
C LYS A 25 -3.47 -11.07 3.08
N LEU A 26 -3.59 -10.61 4.32
CA LEU A 26 -2.92 -9.38 4.77
C LEU A 26 -1.39 -9.53 4.73
N ALA A 27 -0.85 -10.66 5.19
CA ALA A 27 0.58 -10.95 5.11
C ALA A 27 1.08 -10.97 3.66
N ALA A 28 0.35 -11.62 2.75
CA ALA A 28 0.71 -11.64 1.33
C ALA A 28 0.67 -10.24 0.70
N ILE A 29 -0.24 -9.35 1.14
CA ILE A 29 -0.25 -7.95 0.67
C ILE A 29 1.00 -7.22 1.17
N VAL A 30 1.40 -7.40 2.43
CA VAL A 30 2.63 -6.82 3.00
C VAL A 30 3.86 -7.29 2.22
N GLU A 31 4.05 -8.60 2.03
CA GLU A 31 5.19 -9.15 1.30
C GLU A 31 5.30 -8.61 -0.14
N ASN A 32 4.16 -8.36 -0.79
CA ASN A 32 4.15 -7.76 -2.12
C ASN A 32 4.47 -6.26 -2.08
N LEU A 33 3.98 -5.53 -1.07
CA LEU A 33 4.29 -4.10 -0.90
C LEU A 33 5.78 -3.89 -0.62
N GLU A 34 6.38 -4.70 0.25
CA GLU A 34 7.83 -4.70 0.50
C GLU A 34 8.62 -4.98 -0.79
N ARG A 35 8.14 -5.90 -1.64
CA ARG A 35 8.73 -6.16 -2.95
C ARG A 35 8.59 -4.98 -3.91
N LEU A 36 7.44 -4.31 -3.91
CA LEU A 36 7.22 -3.12 -4.75
C LEU A 36 8.08 -1.95 -4.27
N GLU A 37 8.31 -1.82 -2.97
CA GLU A 37 9.24 -0.84 -2.39
C GLU A 37 10.68 -1.15 -2.79
N TRP A 38 11.08 -2.43 -2.76
CA TRP A 38 12.38 -2.85 -3.29
C TRP A 38 12.59 -2.46 -4.76
N PHE A 39 11.52 -2.47 -5.56
CA PHE A 39 11.56 -2.00 -6.95
C PHE A 39 11.40 -0.48 -7.11
N GLY A 40 11.25 0.28 -6.02
CA GLY A 40 11.06 1.72 -6.06
C GLY A 40 9.74 2.15 -6.71
N LEU A 41 8.67 1.39 -6.49
CA LEU A 41 7.32 1.68 -7.00
C LEU A 41 6.37 2.23 -5.92
N VAL A 42 6.64 1.89 -4.66
CA VAL A 42 5.93 2.38 -3.48
C VAL A 42 6.93 2.72 -2.39
N ILE A 43 6.49 3.50 -1.41
CA ILE A 43 7.24 3.90 -0.23
C ILE A 43 6.42 3.50 1.00
N ALA A 44 7.07 2.91 1.99
CA ALA A 44 6.51 2.72 3.32
C ALA A 44 6.84 3.92 4.21
N GLU A 45 5.82 4.47 4.88
CA GLU A 45 5.99 5.45 5.95
C GLU A 45 5.40 4.92 7.25
N THR A 46 6.09 5.14 8.37
CA THR A 46 5.58 4.77 9.70
C THR A 46 4.99 6.00 10.37
N HIS A 47 3.68 6.00 10.58
CA HIS A 47 2.93 7.04 11.28
C HIS A 47 2.47 6.49 12.63
N GLY A 48 3.21 6.79 13.69
CA GLY A 48 2.99 6.23 15.01
C GLY A 48 3.20 4.71 15.02
N ASN A 49 2.14 3.94 15.27
CA ASN A 49 2.18 2.47 15.28
C ASN A 49 1.67 1.82 13.98
N GLN A 50 1.41 2.62 12.93
CA GLN A 50 0.85 2.11 11.68
C GLN A 50 1.76 2.42 10.50
N THR A 51 2.03 1.41 9.69
CA THR A 51 2.69 1.58 8.39
C THR A 51 1.64 1.94 7.34
N ILE A 52 1.86 3.05 6.66
CA ILE A 52 1.09 3.48 5.50
C ILE A 52 1.98 3.39 4.25
N TRP A 53 1.35 3.13 3.11
CA TRP A 53 2.02 2.96 1.83
C TRP A 53 1.53 4.00 0.85
N HIS A 54 2.41 4.53 0.02
CA HIS A 54 2.03 5.41 -1.09
C HIS A 54 2.90 5.14 -2.31
N HIS A 55 2.46 5.61 -3.48
CA HIS A 55 3.29 5.52 -4.67
C HIS A 55 4.57 6.35 -4.49
N THR A 56 5.68 5.85 -5.02
CA THR A 56 6.81 6.73 -5.32
C THR A 56 6.30 7.74 -6.35
N GLU A 57 6.32 9.03 -6.02
CA GLU A 57 6.10 10.05 -7.05
C GLU A 57 7.22 9.91 -8.07
N SER A 58 6.92 9.25 -9.20
CA SER A 58 7.78 9.38 -10.37
C SER A 58 7.76 10.85 -10.70
N THR A 59 8.89 11.52 -10.58
CA THR A 59 9.07 12.89 -11.08
C THR A 59 8.76 12.83 -12.57
N LYS A 60 7.50 13.07 -12.94
CA LYS A 60 7.13 13.47 -14.29
C LYS A 60 7.63 14.90 -14.40
N THR A 61 8.92 15.04 -14.73
CA THR A 61 9.43 16.26 -15.33
C THR A 61 8.63 16.47 -16.60
N ALA A 62 7.70 17.41 -16.54
CA ALA A 62 6.95 17.92 -17.68
C ALA A 62 7.87 18.69 -18.62
#